data_AF-A0A6N9HJB5-F1
#
_entry.id   AF-A0A6N9HJB5-F1
#
_cell.length_a   1.000
_cell.length_b   1.000
_cell.length_c   1.000
_cell.angle_alpha   90.00
_cell.angle_beta   90.00
_cell.angle_gamma   90.00
#
_symmetry.space_group_name_H-M   'P 1'
#
loop_
_entity.id
_entity.type
_entity.pdbx_description
1 polymer ?
#
loop_
_entity_poly.entity_id
_entity_poly.type
_entity_poly.pdbx_seq_one_letter_code
_entity_poly.pdbx_strand_id
1 'polypeptide(L)'
;MAYHLTILRSANSLQQPISRSEALAGARQTAGWRVTGEAEVTFSDGRGSCTLWHSDGELWTRLDEPWVIEPMLALARALNARVRGDEFETYSSPQESYAHPDDKRLAQVARADSAQLLAQHMAEQRRIRNGIFAFFAVLGVLGFLIGKWFEGR
;
A
#
# COMPACT_ATOMS: atom_id res chain seq x y z
N MET A 1 -12.60 -9.63 -11.58
CA MET A 1 -11.64 -8.69 -10.95
C MET A 1 -12.40 -7.92 -9.91
N ALA A 2 -11.92 -7.89 -8.67
CA ALA A 2 -12.55 -7.12 -7.61
C ALA A 2 -12.15 -5.65 -7.79
N TYR A 3 -13.12 -4.74 -7.84
CA TYR A 3 -12.90 -3.31 -7.98
C TYR A 3 -12.71 -2.70 -6.59
N HIS A 4 -11.69 -1.87 -6.40
CA HIS A 4 -11.40 -1.22 -5.13
C HIS A 4 -11.69 0.27 -5.18
N LEU A 5 -12.09 0.79 -4.01
CA LEU A 5 -12.20 2.21 -3.76
C LEU A 5 -11.22 2.58 -2.67
N THR A 6 -10.57 3.72 -2.86
CA THR A 6 -9.51 4.20 -1.97
C THR A 6 -9.77 5.65 -1.57
N ILE A 7 -9.77 5.93 -0.28
CA ILE A 7 -9.68 7.28 0.27
C ILE A 7 -8.21 7.64 0.40
N LEU A 8 -7.81 8.71 -0.30
CA LEU A 8 -6.46 9.21 -0.29
C LEU A 8 -6.44 10.74 -0.32
N ARG A 9 -5.36 11.32 0.18
CA ARG A 9 -5.12 12.76 0.12
C ARG A 9 -3.93 13.04 -0.79
N SER A 10 -4.04 14.05 -1.63
CA SER A 10 -2.89 14.61 -2.32
C SER A 10 -2.99 16.13 -2.37
N ALA A 11 -1.83 16.77 -2.42
CA ALA A 11 -1.71 18.20 -2.65
C ALA A 11 -0.52 18.43 -3.57
N ASN A 12 -0.67 19.33 -4.55
CA ASN A 12 0.37 19.64 -5.54
C ASN A 12 0.93 18.37 -6.23
N SER A 13 0.05 17.40 -6.50
CA SER A 13 0.40 16.11 -7.11
C SER A 13 1.38 15.24 -6.32
N LEU A 14 1.48 15.47 -5.02
CA LEU A 14 2.17 14.59 -4.07
C LEU A 14 1.14 13.94 -3.16
N GLN A 15 1.28 12.63 -2.95
CA GLN A 15 0.47 11.91 -1.98
C GLN A 15 0.79 12.41 -0.57
N GLN A 16 -0.26 12.73 0.18
CA GLN A 16 -0.18 13.07 1.58
C GLN A 16 -0.75 11.88 2.36
N PRO A 17 0.07 11.15 3.11
CA PRO A 17 -0.40 9.97 3.82
C PRO A 17 -1.40 10.38 4.90
N ILE A 18 -2.56 9.73 4.92
CA ILE A 18 -3.53 9.82 6.00
C ILE A 18 -3.00 8.97 7.14
N SER A 19 -2.66 9.58 8.27
CA SER A 19 -2.12 8.83 9.40
C SER A 19 -3.19 7.91 10.01
N ARG A 20 -2.78 6.81 10.64
CA ARG A 20 -3.71 5.89 11.31
C ARG A 20 -4.55 6.62 12.37
N SER A 21 -3.92 7.44 13.21
CA SER A 21 -4.62 8.24 14.23
C SER A 21 -5.67 9.17 13.64
N GLU A 22 -5.37 9.77 12.48
CA GLU A 22 -6.26 10.66 11.77
C GLU A 22 -7.44 9.92 11.14
N ALA A 23 -7.19 8.77 10.50
CA ALA A 23 -8.22 7.89 9.97
C ALA A 23 -9.22 7.47 11.07
N LEU A 24 -8.70 7.03 12.23
CA LEU A 24 -9.52 6.64 13.38
C LEU A 24 -10.29 7.83 13.97
N ALA A 25 -9.67 9.01 14.03
CA ALA A 25 -10.33 10.23 14.50
C ALA A 25 -11.47 10.66 13.55
N GLY A 26 -11.23 10.66 12.24
CA GLY A 26 -12.24 10.99 11.24
C GLY A 26 -13.42 10.01 11.25
N ALA A 27 -13.16 8.72 11.42
CA ALA A 27 -14.20 7.71 11.58
C ALA A 27 -15.05 7.94 12.84
N ARG A 28 -14.46 8.32 13.97
CA ARG A 28 -15.22 8.63 15.21
C ARG A 28 -16.10 9.88 15.09
N GLN A 29 -15.72 10.82 14.23
CA GLN A 29 -16.45 12.09 14.03
C GLN A 29 -17.51 12.00 12.93
N THR A 30 -17.45 10.97 12.09
CA THR A 30 -18.37 10.80 10.96
C THR A 30 -19.50 9.85 11.35
N ALA A 31 -20.75 10.29 11.22
CA ALA A 31 -21.90 9.47 11.58
C ALA A 31 -21.94 8.13 10.82
N GLY A 32 -22.28 7.05 11.53
CA GLY A 32 -22.38 5.69 10.99
C GLY A 32 -21.05 4.91 10.95
N TRP A 33 -19.90 5.58 11.11
CA TRP A 33 -18.59 4.94 11.19
C TRP A 33 -18.24 4.52 12.61
N ARG A 34 -17.58 3.37 12.74
CA ARG A 34 -17.08 2.81 13.99
C ARG A 34 -15.68 2.25 13.80
N VAL A 35 -14.85 2.37 14.83
CA VAL A 35 -13.54 1.71 14.86
C VAL A 35 -13.74 0.30 15.38
N THR A 36 -13.49 -0.70 14.54
CA THR A 36 -13.73 -2.13 14.84
C THR A 36 -12.44 -2.89 15.14
N GLY A 37 -11.31 -2.40 14.63
CA GLY A 37 -10.01 -3.01 14.85
C GLY A 37 -8.89 -1.98 14.95
N GLU A 38 -7.67 -2.48 14.91
CA GLU A 38 -6.48 -1.63 14.97
C GLU A 38 -6.36 -0.72 13.74
N ALA A 39 -6.53 -1.27 12.55
CA ALA A 39 -6.43 -0.57 11.27
C ALA A 39 -7.75 -0.63 10.47
N GLU A 40 -8.86 -0.90 11.14
CA GLU A 40 -10.16 -1.16 10.50
C GLU A 40 -11.21 -0.18 11.01
N VAL A 41 -11.93 0.42 10.07
CA VAL A 41 -13.11 1.24 10.33
C VAL A 41 -14.29 0.69 9.56
N THR A 42 -15.40 0.47 10.23
CA THR A 42 -16.60 -0.11 9.64
C THR A 42 -17.73 0.91 9.68
N PHE A 43 -18.36 1.13 8.54
CA PHE A 43 -19.62 1.83 8.44
C PHE A 43 -20.77 0.83 8.48
N SER A 44 -21.86 1.17 9.17
CA SER A 44 -23.08 0.37 9.16
C SER A 44 -24.31 1.26 9.21
N ASP A 45 -25.27 1.01 8.33
CA ASP A 45 -26.60 1.63 8.35
C ASP A 45 -27.71 0.59 8.05
N GLY A 46 -28.93 1.05 7.80
CA GLY A 46 -30.05 0.16 7.45
C GLY A 46 -29.93 -0.55 6.09
N ARG A 47 -28.95 -0.18 5.25
CA ARG A 47 -28.69 -0.80 3.94
C ARG A 47 -27.64 -1.92 4.03
N GLY A 48 -26.69 -1.80 4.95
CA GLY A 48 -25.66 -2.82 5.14
C GLY A 48 -24.45 -2.31 5.92
N SER A 49 -23.32 -3.00 5.77
CA SER A 49 -22.05 -2.62 6.37
C SER A 49 -20.90 -2.70 5.38
N CYS A 50 -19.95 -1.77 5.46
CA CYS A 50 -18.71 -1.82 4.71
C CYS A 50 -17.52 -1.54 5.63
N THR A 51 -16.39 -2.21 5.40
CA THR A 51 -15.17 -2.06 6.19
C THR A 51 -14.09 -1.47 5.32
N LEU A 52 -13.42 -0.43 5.82
CA LEU A 52 -12.21 0.11 5.22
C LEU A 52 -10.99 -0.35 6.02
N TRP A 53 -9.95 -0.74 5.30
CA TRP A 53 -8.64 -1.08 5.85
C TRP A 53 -7.68 0.08 5.63
N HIS A 54 -6.96 0.46 6.68
CA HIS A 54 -5.89 1.45 6.62
C HIS A 54 -4.57 0.75 6.25
N SER A 55 -3.95 1.18 5.14
CA SER A 55 -2.62 0.72 4.70
C SER A 55 -1.92 1.84 3.93
N ASP A 56 -0.61 1.98 4.11
CA ASP A 56 0.25 2.87 3.32
C ASP A 56 -0.22 4.34 3.23
N GLY A 57 -0.92 4.82 4.26
CA GLY A 57 -1.45 6.18 4.30
C GLY A 57 -2.75 6.38 3.52
N GLU A 58 -3.44 5.29 3.17
CA GLU A 58 -4.73 5.29 2.48
C GLU A 58 -5.75 4.45 3.27
N LEU A 59 -7.04 4.66 3.00
CA LEU A 59 -8.09 3.73 3.44
C LEU A 59 -8.72 3.10 2.21
N TRP A 60 -8.81 1.78 2.14
CA TRP A 60 -9.37 1.11 0.97
C TRP A 60 -10.44 0.09 1.35
N THR A 61 -11.34 -0.19 0.41
CA THR A 61 -12.31 -1.29 0.48
C THR A 61 -12.53 -1.88 -0.89
N ARG A 62 -13.04 -3.10 -0.92
CA ARG A 62 -13.68 -3.66 -2.10
C ARG A 62 -15.02 -2.97 -2.33
N LEU A 63 -15.33 -2.62 -3.57
CA LEU A 63 -16.65 -2.18 -3.97
C LEU A 63 -17.51 -3.40 -4.30
N ASP A 64 -18.27 -3.85 -3.31
CA ASP A 64 -19.26 -4.90 -3.50
C ASP A 64 -20.63 -4.31 -3.90
N GLU A 65 -20.97 -3.14 -3.36
CA GLU A 65 -22.25 -2.48 -3.61
C GLU A 65 -22.11 -0.96 -3.84
N PRO A 66 -22.81 -0.35 -4.82
CA PRO A 66 -22.65 1.07 -5.16
C PRO A 66 -22.93 2.06 -4.03
N TRP A 67 -23.78 1.69 -3.06
CA TRP A 67 -24.13 2.58 -1.95
C TRP A 67 -22.91 2.89 -1.06
N VAL A 68 -21.87 2.07 -1.09
CA VAL A 68 -20.62 2.24 -0.31
C VAL A 68 -19.88 3.53 -0.66
N ILE A 69 -20.05 4.05 -1.88
CA ILE A 69 -19.39 5.30 -2.32
C ILE A 69 -19.84 6.49 -1.46
N GLU A 70 -21.13 6.55 -1.10
CA GLU A 70 -21.69 7.66 -0.33
C GLU A 70 -21.05 7.84 1.07
N PRO A 71 -21.00 6.82 1.95
CA PRO A 71 -20.33 6.95 3.25
C PRO A 71 -18.82 7.14 3.10
N MET A 72 -18.18 6.59 2.06
CA MET A 72 -16.77 6.86 1.78
C MET A 72 -16.52 8.33 1.43
N LEU A 73 -17.38 8.94 0.61
CA LEU A 73 -17.29 10.37 0.30
C LEU A 73 -17.49 11.24 1.56
N ALA A 74 -18.42 10.84 2.45
CA ALA A 74 -18.62 11.54 3.72
C ALA A 74 -17.37 11.48 4.61
N LEU A 75 -16.75 10.30 4.75
CA LEU A 75 -15.50 10.15 5.50
C LEU A 75 -14.34 10.89 4.83
N ALA A 76 -14.23 10.83 3.50
CA ALA A 76 -13.19 11.54 2.76
C ALA A 76 -13.27 13.05 2.99
N ARG A 77 -14.48 13.64 3.03
CA ARG A 77 -14.66 15.06 3.37
C ARG A 77 -14.20 15.39 4.78
N ALA A 78 -14.54 14.56 5.77
CA ALA A 78 -14.07 14.73 7.15
C ALA A 78 -12.54 14.68 7.25
N LEU A 79 -11.92 13.89 6.39
CA LEU A 79 -10.47 13.76 6.25
C LEU A 79 -9.87 14.74 5.24
N ASN A 80 -10.59 15.73 4.69
CA ASN A 80 -10.06 16.59 3.62
C ASN A 80 -9.30 15.80 2.52
N ALA A 81 -9.89 14.69 2.09
CA ALA A 81 -9.35 13.69 1.19
C ALA A 81 -10.34 13.45 0.04
N ARG A 82 -9.98 12.58 -0.92
CA ARG A 82 -10.84 12.18 -2.04
C ARG A 82 -11.01 10.67 -2.11
N VAL A 83 -12.08 10.24 -2.78
CA VAL A 83 -12.31 8.82 -3.11
C VAL A 83 -11.87 8.58 -4.54
N ARG A 84 -10.97 7.62 -4.75
CA ARG A 84 -10.42 7.20 -6.05
C ARG A 84 -10.77 5.74 -6.33
N GLY A 85 -11.12 5.44 -7.57
CA GLY A 85 -11.29 4.08 -8.10
C GLY A 85 -10.00 3.45 -8.63
N ASP A 86 -10.09 2.18 -9.03
CA ASP A 86 -8.97 1.44 -9.63
C ASP A 86 -8.59 1.96 -11.02
N GLU A 87 -9.51 2.62 -11.74
CA GLU A 87 -9.23 3.21 -13.06
C GLU A 87 -8.71 4.66 -12.96
N PHE A 88 -8.30 5.09 -11.77
CA PHE A 88 -7.84 6.46 -11.48
C PHE A 88 -8.92 7.53 -11.69
N GLU A 89 -10.18 7.16 -11.62
CA GLU A 89 -11.29 8.09 -11.51
C GLU A 89 -11.45 8.57 -10.06
N THR A 90 -11.73 9.85 -9.90
CA THR A 90 -12.07 10.44 -8.61
C THR A 90 -13.57 10.69 -8.55
N TYR A 91 -14.22 10.29 -7.47
CA TYR A 91 -15.65 10.46 -7.28
C TYR A 91 -15.96 11.82 -6.64
N SER A 92 -16.83 12.61 -7.27
CA SER A 92 -17.44 13.81 -6.66
C SER A 92 -18.77 13.47 -5.96
N SER A 93 -19.50 12.52 -6.53
CA SER A 93 -20.74 11.94 -6.01
C SER A 93 -20.82 10.45 -6.38
N PRO A 94 -21.77 9.68 -5.84
CA PRO A 94 -21.91 8.27 -6.20
C PRO A 94 -22.19 8.00 -7.68
N GLN A 95 -22.67 9.00 -8.44
CA GLN A 95 -23.00 8.88 -9.86
C GLN A 95 -22.06 9.68 -10.78
N GLU A 96 -21.14 10.46 -10.20
CA GLU A 96 -20.27 11.37 -10.96
C GLU A 96 -18.81 11.15 -10.57
N SER A 97 -17.99 10.92 -11.59
CA SER A 97 -16.56 10.78 -11.47
C SER A 97 -15.83 11.63 -12.51
N TYR A 98 -14.60 12.01 -12.19
CA TYR A 98 -13.74 12.83 -13.04
C TYR A 98 -12.28 12.40 -12.91
N ALA A 99 -11.48 12.67 -13.93
CA ALA A 99 -10.04 12.43 -13.88
C ALA A 99 -9.35 13.56 -13.09
N HIS A 100 -8.78 13.26 -11.93
CA HIS A 100 -8.10 14.26 -11.12
C HIS A 100 -6.70 14.55 -11.68
N PRO A 101 -6.26 15.82 -11.79
CA PRO A 101 -4.97 16.17 -12.38
C PRO A 101 -3.78 15.50 -11.66
N ASP A 102 -3.87 15.32 -10.35
CA ASP A 102 -2.82 14.67 -9.55
C ASP A 102 -2.60 13.19 -9.90
N ASP A 103 -3.62 12.50 -10.42
CA ASP A 103 -3.54 11.05 -10.66
C ASP A 103 -2.57 10.72 -11.81
N LYS A 104 -2.41 11.63 -12.79
CA LYS A 104 -1.43 11.50 -13.87
C LYS A 104 0.02 11.44 -13.37
N ARG A 105 0.35 12.25 -12.36
CA ARG A 105 1.71 12.32 -11.81
C ARG A 105 1.95 11.25 -10.75
N LEU A 106 0.93 10.92 -9.95
CA LEU A 106 0.99 9.80 -9.00
C LEU A 106 1.34 8.47 -9.70
N ALA A 107 0.75 8.20 -10.87
CA ALA A 107 1.10 7.02 -11.67
C ALA A 107 2.58 7.01 -12.13
N GLN A 108 3.19 8.18 -12.34
CA GLN A 108 4.61 8.29 -12.71
C GLN A 108 5.52 8.11 -11.50
N VAL A 109 5.18 8.72 -10.36
CA VAL A 109 5.93 8.61 -9.10
C VAL A 109 5.90 7.19 -8.56
N ALA A 110 4.73 6.54 -8.55
CA ALA A 110 4.62 5.15 -8.10
C ALA A 110 5.53 4.20 -8.91
N ARG A 111 5.68 4.43 -10.22
CA ARG A 111 6.60 3.65 -11.07
C ARG A 111 8.08 3.91 -10.72
N ALA A 112 8.44 5.15 -10.40
CA ALA A 112 9.80 5.50 -10.00
C ALA A 112 10.17 4.90 -8.64
N ASP A 113 9.30 5.00 -7.65
CA ASP A 113 9.52 4.46 -6.30
C ASP A 113 9.59 2.92 -6.31
N SER A 114 8.71 2.28 -7.09
CA SER A 114 8.74 0.82 -7.31
C SER A 114 10.06 0.36 -7.92
N ALA A 115 10.57 1.11 -8.91
CA ALA A 115 11.85 0.81 -9.54
C ALA A 115 13.02 0.95 -8.56
N GLN A 116 12.95 1.91 -7.65
CA GLN A 116 13.98 2.12 -6.63
C GLN A 116 13.97 1.03 -5.55
N LEU A 117 12.79 0.63 -5.07
CA LEU A 117 12.64 -0.49 -4.12
C LEU A 117 13.09 -1.83 -4.73
N LEU A 118 12.72 -2.09 -5.99
CA LEU A 118 13.20 -3.26 -6.73
C LEU A 118 14.73 -3.24 -6.89
N ALA A 119 15.31 -2.08 -7.20
CA ALA A 119 16.76 -1.94 -7.32
C ALA A 119 17.49 -2.20 -5.99
N GLN A 120 16.92 -1.76 -4.86
CA GLN A 120 17.46 -2.04 -3.53
C GLN A 120 17.42 -3.54 -3.20
N HIS A 121 16.27 -4.20 -3.41
CA HIS A 121 16.14 -5.64 -3.18
C HIS A 121 17.07 -6.48 -4.08
N MET A 122 17.25 -6.09 -5.34
CA MET A 122 18.18 -6.77 -6.26
C MET A 122 19.64 -6.59 -5.83
N ALA A 123 20.01 -5.43 -5.29
CA ALA A 123 21.36 -5.19 -4.79
C ALA A 123 21.68 -6.06 -3.55
N GLU A 124 20.71 -6.22 -2.65
CA GLU A 124 20.84 -7.09 -1.48
C GLU A 124 20.93 -8.57 -1.87
N GLN A 125 20.08 -9.04 -2.80
CA GLN A 125 20.15 -10.41 -3.32
C GLN A 125 21.50 -10.71 -3.98
N ARG A 126 22.08 -9.76 -4.72
CA ARG A 126 23.43 -9.93 -5.29
C ARG A 126 24.50 -10.09 -4.21
N ARG A 127 24.43 -9.34 -3.11
CA ARG A 127 25.37 -9.46 -2.00
C ARG A 127 25.27 -10.82 -1.32
N ILE A 128 24.05 -11.28 -1.02
CA ILE A 128 23.83 -12.60 -0.40
C ILE A 128 24.36 -13.72 -1.30
N ARG A 129 24.03 -13.67 -2.59
CA ARG A 129 24.49 -14.68 -3.56
C ARG A 129 26.01 -14.73 -3.64
N ASN A 130 26.67 -13.58 -3.74
CA ASN A 130 28.12 -13.51 -3.80
C ASN A 130 28.78 -13.98 -2.49
N GLY A 131 28.17 -13.72 -1.33
CA GLY A 131 28.63 -14.22 -0.04
C GLY A 131 28.60 -15.75 0.05
N ILE A 132 27.53 -16.38 -0.43
CA ILE A 132 27.41 -17.85 -0.47
C ILE A 132 28.49 -18.47 -1.37
N PHE A 133 28.72 -17.93 -2.57
CA PHE A 133 29.77 -18.42 -3.46
C PHE A 133 31.16 -18.28 -2.85
N ALA A 134 31.47 -17.15 -2.20
CA ALA A 134 32.74 -16.94 -1.52
C ALA A 134 32.95 -17.94 -0.37
N PHE A 135 31.90 -18.21 0.42
CA PHE A 135 31.96 -19.18 1.51
C PHE A 135 32.29 -20.60 1.03
N PHE A 136 31.60 -21.08 -0.02
CA PHE A 136 31.88 -22.39 -0.60
C PHE A 136 33.26 -22.47 -1.26
N ALA A 137 33.72 -21.40 -1.91
CA ALA A 137 35.08 -21.35 -2.45
C ALA A 137 36.15 -21.50 -1.36
N VAL A 138 35.98 -20.80 -0.23
CA VAL A 138 36.90 -20.89 0.92
C VAL A 138 36.89 -22.30 1.52
N LEU A 139 35.71 -22.91 1.70
CA LEU A 139 35.59 -24.29 2.16
C LEU A 139 36.28 -25.28 1.22
N GLY A 140 36.11 -25.11 -0.10
CA GLY A 140 36.78 -25.94 -1.10
C GLY A 140 38.30 -25.86 -1.02
N VAL A 141 38.85 -24.65 -0.86
CA VAL A 141 40.31 -24.44 -0.68
C VAL A 141 40.80 -25.07 0.62
N LEU A 142 40.09 -24.89 1.74
CA LEU A 142 40.43 -25.51 3.02
C LEU A 142 40.42 -27.04 2.94
N GLY A 143 39.38 -27.63 2.34
CA GLY A 143 39.28 -29.07 2.13
C GLY A 143 40.43 -29.61 1.28
N PHE A 144 40.80 -28.91 0.20
CA PHE A 144 41.94 -29.28 -0.64
C PHE A 144 43.27 -29.25 0.12
N LEU A 145 43.53 -28.19 0.91
CA LEU A 145 44.75 -28.07 1.71
C LEU A 145 44.85 -29.17 2.78
N ILE A 146 43.74 -29.49 3.46
CA ILE A 146 43.70 -30.58 4.45
C ILE A 146 43.97 -31.92 3.77
N GLY A 147 43.31 -32.20 2.64
CA GLY A 147 43.52 -33.44 1.88
C GLY A 147 44.99 -33.61 1.47
N LYS A 148 45.61 -32.55 0.94
CA LYS A 148 47.03 -32.57 0.57
C LYS A 148 47.97 -32.79 1.74
N TRP A 149 47.60 -32.34 2.94
CA TRP A 149 48.40 -32.54 4.15
C TRP A 149 48.37 -34.00 4.63
N PHE A 150 47.26 -34.70 4.42
CA PHE A 150 47.13 -36.13 4.72
C PHE A 150 47.85 -37.03 3.70
N GLU A 151 47.90 -36.67 2.42
CA GLU A 151 48.65 -37.43 1.40
C GLU A 151 50.18 -37.34 1.55
N GLY A 152 50.69 -36.31 2.24
CA GLY A 152 52.12 -36.08 2.43
C GLY A 152 52.74 -36.75 3.67
N ARG A 153 51.94 -37.46 4.48
CA ARG A 153 52.39 -38.24 5.65
C ARG A 153 52.33 -39.73 5.35
#